data_AF-A0A212Q5A9-F1
#
_entry.id   AF-A0A212Q5A9-F1
#
_cell.length_a   1.000
_cell.length_b   1.000
_cell.length_c   1.000
_cell.angle_alpha   90.00
_cell.angle_beta   90.00
_cell.angle_gamma   90.00
#
_symmetry.space_group_name_H-M   'P 1'
#
loop_
_entity.id
_entity.type
_entity.pdbx_description
1 polymer ?
#
loop_
_entity_poly.entity_id
_entity_poly.type
_entity_poly.pdbx_seq_one_letter_code
_entity_poly.pdbx_strand_id
1 'polypeptide(L)'
;MADPSQRSVVEIVGDLFTQTTTLLSKETQLVRAEMSENVASVGRGLGLVVGGAVLLIPALTVLLQAAIAALTELAKLNSYWSALIVGGATLIVGLILLAAGAGRLRAERLMPNRTVQQLKRDAAVVQQEVRGSDDIRRAA
;
A
#
# COMPACT_ATOMS: atom_id res chain seq x y z
N MET A 1 52.88 36.27 10.79
CA MET A 1 52.73 36.09 9.33
C MET A 1 52.69 34.58 9.10
N ALA A 2 51.51 33.97 9.17
CA ALA A 2 51.33 32.51 9.10
C ALA A 2 50.53 32.17 7.83
N ASP A 3 51.02 31.16 7.14
CA ASP A 3 50.78 30.80 5.75
C ASP A 3 49.32 30.35 5.45
N PRO A 4 48.63 30.93 4.45
CA PRO A 4 47.24 30.60 4.10
C PRO A 4 47.06 29.35 3.22
N SER A 5 48.11 28.57 2.92
CA SER A 5 48.06 27.53 1.87
C SER A 5 47.74 26.09 2.32
N GLN A 6 47.64 25.80 3.62
CA GLN A 6 47.39 24.43 4.12
C GLN A 6 46.05 24.30 4.85
N ARG A 7 44.96 24.68 4.19
CA ARG A 7 43.67 24.07 4.55
C ARG A 7 43.81 22.58 4.27
N SER A 8 44.01 21.81 5.34
CA SER A 8 44.52 20.45 5.27
C SER A 8 43.52 19.56 4.53
N VAL A 9 44.01 18.65 3.70
CA VAL A 9 43.19 17.60 3.06
C VAL A 9 42.37 16.83 4.11
N VAL A 10 42.91 16.73 5.33
CA VAL A 10 42.25 16.14 6.50
C VAL A 10 41.03 16.95 6.97
N GLU A 11 41.09 18.28 6.88
CA GLU A 11 40.00 19.19 7.25
C GLU A 11 38.84 19.13 6.24
N ILE A 12 39.17 19.06 4.94
CA ILE A 12 38.17 18.94 3.86
C ILE A 12 37.44 17.59 3.92
N VAL A 13 38.17 16.50 4.21
CA VAL A 13 37.57 15.17 4.42
C VAL A 13 36.66 15.17 5.65
N GLY A 14 37.09 15.80 6.75
CA GLY A 14 36.26 15.97 7.96
C GLY A 14 34.96 16.74 7.69
N ASP A 15 35.02 17.84 6.94
CA ASP A 15 33.86 18.64 6.55
C ASP A 15 32.89 17.86 5.65
N LEU A 16 33.39 17.02 4.73
CA LEU A 16 32.57 16.17 3.86
C LEU A 16 31.86 15.05 4.64
N PHE A 17 32.52 14.40 5.61
CA PHE A 17 31.89 13.41 6.49
C PHE A 17 30.79 14.04 7.35
N THR A 18 31.05 15.25 7.87
CA THR A 18 30.08 15.99 8.69
C THR A 18 28.86 16.42 7.86
N GLN A 19 29.07 16.89 6.63
CA GLN A 19 27.99 17.20 5.69
C GLN A 19 27.19 15.96 5.27
N THR A 20 27.86 14.84 4.98
CA THR A 20 27.20 13.57 4.61
C THR A 20 26.33 13.04 5.76
N THR A 21 26.85 13.08 6.98
CA THR A 21 26.10 12.68 8.19
C THR A 21 24.88 13.58 8.42
N THR A 22 25.03 14.87 8.15
CA THR A 22 23.95 15.85 8.24
C THR A 22 22.87 15.60 7.17
N LEU A 23 23.25 15.26 5.95
CA LEU A 23 22.31 14.92 4.87
C LEU A 23 21.55 13.63 5.18
N LEU A 24 22.24 12.57 5.62
CA LEU A 24 21.60 11.31 6.04
C LEU A 24 20.61 11.52 7.20
N SER A 25 20.98 12.37 8.15
CA SER A 25 20.09 12.72 9.27
C SER A 25 18.84 13.49 8.80
N LYS A 26 18.97 14.31 7.76
CA LYS A 26 17.84 15.02 7.15
C LYS A 26 16.96 14.11 6.30
N GLU A 27 17.56 13.22 5.51
CA GLU A 27 16.84 12.27 4.66
C GLU A 27 16.06 11.24 5.50
N THR A 28 16.64 10.77 6.61
CA THR A 28 15.93 9.91 7.58
C THR A 28 14.77 10.64 8.25
N GLN A 29 14.94 11.91 8.63
CA GLN A 29 13.85 12.73 9.16
C GLN A 29 12.74 12.96 8.11
N LEU A 30 13.11 13.18 6.86
CA LEU A 30 12.16 13.35 5.75
C LEU A 30 11.38 12.06 5.48
N VAL A 31 12.07 10.92 5.35
CA VAL A 31 11.45 9.61 5.17
C VAL A 31 10.49 9.30 6.32
N ARG A 32 10.90 9.61 7.56
CA ARG A 32 10.03 9.42 8.73
C ARG A 32 8.79 10.33 8.68
N ALA A 33 8.94 11.59 8.28
CA ALA A 33 7.83 12.52 8.12
C ALA A 33 6.87 12.05 7.02
N GLU A 34 7.38 11.62 5.87
CA GLU A 34 6.58 11.12 4.75
C GLU A 34 5.87 9.79 5.11
N MET A 35 6.56 8.87 5.79
CA MET A 35 5.91 7.67 6.33
C MET A 35 4.80 8.02 7.33
N SER A 36 5.01 8.99 8.21
CA SER A 36 3.99 9.44 9.16
C SER A 36 2.77 10.03 8.45
N GLU A 37 2.96 10.85 7.43
CA GLU A 37 1.86 11.41 6.64
C GLU A 37 1.13 10.33 5.83
N ASN A 38 1.87 9.38 5.24
CA ASN A 38 1.31 8.22 4.54
C ASN A 38 0.49 7.33 5.49
N VAL A 39 0.98 7.05 6.69
CA VAL A 39 0.23 6.27 7.70
C VAL A 39 -1.00 7.05 8.17
N ALA A 40 -0.88 8.35 8.42
CA ALA A 40 -2.01 9.18 8.85
C ALA A 40 -3.08 9.33 7.77
N SER A 41 -2.71 9.46 6.50
CA SER A 41 -3.65 9.52 5.38
C SER A 41 -4.36 8.19 5.16
N VAL A 42 -3.62 7.07 5.17
CA VAL A 42 -4.21 5.72 5.13
C VAL A 42 -5.13 5.50 6.34
N GLY A 43 -4.70 5.89 7.54
CA GLY A 43 -5.49 5.78 8.76
C GLY A 43 -6.80 6.57 8.70
N ARG A 44 -6.77 7.82 8.22
CA ARG A 44 -7.98 8.63 7.97
C ARG A 44 -8.89 7.97 6.94
N GLY A 45 -8.34 7.47 5.84
CA GLY A 45 -9.08 6.76 4.80
C GLY A 45 -9.78 5.51 5.33
N LEU A 46 -9.05 4.67 6.07
CA LEU A 46 -9.61 3.48 6.72
C LEU A 46 -10.67 3.84 7.77
N GLY A 47 -10.45 4.90 8.54
CA GLY A 47 -11.42 5.40 9.52
C GLY A 47 -12.75 5.80 8.87
N LEU A 48 -12.71 6.49 7.72
CA LEU A 48 -13.92 6.84 6.97
C LEU A 48 -14.61 5.60 6.39
N VAL A 49 -13.86 4.63 5.87
CA VAL A 49 -14.42 3.37 5.35
C VAL A 49 -15.13 2.59 6.46
N VAL A 50 -14.49 2.42 7.62
CA VAL A 50 -15.07 1.72 8.77
C VAL A 50 -16.28 2.48 9.31
N GLY A 51 -16.17 3.79 9.50
CA GLY A 51 -17.28 4.63 9.96
C GLY A 51 -18.49 4.58 9.01
N GLY A 52 -18.24 4.62 7.70
CA GLY A 52 -19.27 4.44 6.68
C GLY A 52 -19.90 3.05 6.73
N ALA A 53 -19.11 1.99 6.88
CA ALA A 53 -19.62 0.63 7.00
C ALA A 53 -20.54 0.44 8.21
N VAL A 54 -20.20 1.05 9.36
CA VAL A 54 -21.04 1.02 10.58
C VAL A 54 -22.43 1.59 10.33
N LEU A 55 -22.57 2.63 9.50
CA LEU A 55 -23.87 3.20 9.14
C LEU A 55 -24.56 2.45 8.00
N LEU A 56 -23.81 2.01 6.99
CA LEU A 56 -24.36 1.34 5.81
C LEU A 56 -24.93 -0.04 6.13
N ILE A 57 -24.33 -0.80 7.05
CA ILE A 57 -24.82 -2.13 7.43
C ILE A 57 -26.28 -2.08 7.95
N PRO A 58 -26.62 -1.30 9.00
CA PRO A 58 -28.00 -1.21 9.46
C PRO A 58 -28.92 -0.49 8.46
N ALA A 59 -28.42 0.48 7.69
CA ALA A 59 -29.22 1.09 6.63
C ALA A 59 -29.64 0.06 5.57
N LEU A 60 -28.71 -0.81 5.16
CA LEU A 60 -28.98 -1.88 4.21
C LEU A 60 -29.98 -2.89 4.78
N THR A 61 -29.88 -3.28 6.06
CA THR A 61 -30.86 -4.21 6.65
C THR A 61 -32.27 -3.62 6.66
N VAL A 62 -32.42 -2.34 6.98
CA VAL A 62 -33.72 -1.64 6.93
C VAL A 62 -34.26 -1.60 5.49
N LEU A 63 -33.42 -1.30 4.49
CA LEU A 63 -33.83 -1.31 3.09
C LEU A 63 -34.23 -2.70 2.59
N LEU A 64 -33.52 -3.75 3.00
CA LEU A 64 -33.89 -5.12 2.66
C LEU A 64 -35.21 -5.53 3.30
N GLN A 65 -35.46 -5.16 4.56
CA GLN A 65 -36.76 -5.38 5.21
C GLN A 65 -37.89 -4.64 4.47
N ALA A 66 -37.66 -3.39 4.07
CA ALA A 66 -38.61 -2.64 3.26
C ALA A 66 -38.88 -3.32 1.90
N ALA A 67 -37.85 -3.85 1.24
CA ALA A 67 -38.00 -4.59 0.00
C ALA A 67 -38.80 -5.89 0.18
N ILE A 68 -38.57 -6.63 1.28
CA ILE A 68 -39.35 -7.83 1.62
C ILE A 68 -40.82 -7.47 1.85
N ALA A 69 -41.09 -6.41 2.61
CA ALA A 69 -42.45 -5.94 2.87
C ALA A 69 -43.15 -5.52 1.57
N ALA A 70 -42.48 -4.70 0.75
CA ALA A 70 -43.00 -4.25 -0.54
C ALA A 70 -43.32 -5.44 -1.48
N LEU A 71 -42.44 -6.44 -1.56
CA LEU A 71 -42.67 -7.62 -2.39
C LEU A 71 -43.83 -8.48 -1.86
N THR A 72 -43.93 -8.60 -0.53
CA THR A 72 -45.03 -9.33 0.13
C THR A 72 -46.38 -8.69 -0.19
N GLU A 73 -46.50 -7.37 -0.10
CA GLU A 73 -47.74 -6.66 -0.41
C GLU A 73 -48.06 -6.65 -1.91
N LEU A 74 -47.08 -6.35 -2.75
CA LEU A 74 -47.30 -6.13 -4.18
C LEU A 74 -47.56 -7.44 -4.93
N ALA A 75 -46.83 -8.50 -4.58
CA ALA A 75 -46.98 -9.82 -5.20
C ALA A 75 -47.96 -10.73 -4.45
N LYS A 76 -48.52 -10.28 -3.31
CA LYS A 76 -49.39 -11.07 -2.41
C LYS A 76 -48.77 -12.42 -2.01
N LEU A 77 -47.44 -12.44 -1.90
CA LEU A 77 -46.68 -13.62 -1.52
C LEU A 77 -46.62 -13.74 0.01
N ASN A 78 -46.38 -14.95 0.50
CA ASN A 78 -46.07 -15.15 1.92
C ASN A 78 -44.69 -14.52 2.22
N SER A 79 -44.58 -13.87 3.39
CA SER A 79 -43.35 -13.22 3.90
C SER A 79 -42.12 -14.12 3.78
N TYR A 80 -42.24 -15.43 4.01
CA TYR A 80 -41.13 -16.38 3.86
C TYR A 80 -40.56 -16.43 2.44
N TRP A 81 -41.43 -16.46 1.42
CA TRP A 81 -41.01 -16.51 0.01
C TRP A 81 -40.42 -15.17 -0.44
N SER A 82 -41.00 -14.06 -0.01
CA SER A 82 -40.46 -12.72 -0.28
C SER A 82 -39.05 -12.55 0.29
N ALA A 83 -38.84 -12.98 1.54
CA ALA A 83 -37.54 -12.95 2.20
C ALA A 83 -36.50 -13.81 1.46
N LEU A 84 -36.90 -14.99 0.99
CA LEU A 84 -36.01 -15.88 0.25
C LEU A 84 -35.60 -15.28 -1.11
N ILE A 85 -36.53 -14.64 -1.82
CA ILE A 85 -36.25 -14.01 -3.12
C ILE A 85 -35.33 -12.80 -2.94
N VAL A 86 -35.67 -11.87 -2.04
CA VAL A 86 -34.86 -10.66 -1.80
C VAL A 86 -33.50 -11.03 -1.24
N GLY A 87 -33.46 -11.95 -0.27
CA GLY A 87 -32.21 -12.45 0.31
C GLY A 87 -31.35 -13.17 -0.72
N GLY A 88 -31.94 -14.02 -1.56
CA GLY A 88 -31.24 -14.73 -2.63
C GLY A 88 -30.67 -13.78 -3.68
N ALA A 89 -31.45 -12.80 -4.14
CA ALA A 89 -30.99 -11.78 -5.08
C ALA A 89 -29.83 -10.96 -4.50
N THR A 90 -29.96 -10.52 -3.25
CA THR A 90 -28.93 -9.75 -2.55
C THR A 90 -27.66 -10.58 -2.34
N LEU A 91 -27.79 -11.88 -2.02
CA LEU A 91 -26.67 -12.80 -1.88
C LEU A 91 -25.88 -12.92 -3.19
N ILE A 92 -26.56 -13.07 -4.33
CA ILE A 92 -25.91 -13.14 -5.64
C ILE A 92 -25.12 -11.85 -5.91
N VAL A 93 -25.75 -10.69 -5.72
CA VAL A 93 -25.08 -9.39 -5.89
C VAL A 93 -23.87 -9.27 -4.95
N GLY A 94 -24.03 -9.68 -3.68
CA GLY A 94 -22.96 -9.68 -2.69
C GLY A 94 -21.77 -10.55 -3.09
N LEU A 95 -22.01 -11.77 -3.61
CA LEU A 95 -20.95 -12.65 -4.10
C LEU A 95 -20.20 -12.06 -5.30
N ILE A 96 -20.91 -11.42 -6.24
CA ILE A 96 -20.29 -10.76 -7.39
C ILE A 96 -19.39 -9.61 -6.92
N LEU A 97 -19.88 -8.75 -6.02
CA LEU A 97 -19.12 -7.65 -5.46
C LEU A 97 -17.91 -8.13 -4.67
N LEU A 98 -18.06 -9.19 -3.87
CA LEU A 98 -16.95 -9.80 -3.12
C LEU A 98 -15.88 -10.36 -4.06
N ALA A 99 -16.29 -11.11 -5.09
CA ALA A 99 -15.34 -11.64 -6.07
C ALA A 99 -14.61 -10.53 -6.83
N ALA A 100 -15.33 -9.48 -7.26
CA ALA A 100 -14.76 -8.33 -7.96
C ALA A 100 -13.81 -7.53 -7.05
N GLY A 101 -14.20 -7.27 -5.81
CA GLY A 101 -13.40 -6.56 -4.82
C GLY A 101 -12.14 -7.34 -4.44
N ALA A 102 -12.30 -8.61 -4.09
CA ALA A 102 -11.18 -9.50 -3.78
C ALA A 102 -10.19 -9.57 -4.95
N GLY A 103 -10.68 -9.64 -6.20
CA GLY A 103 -9.85 -9.63 -7.40
C GLY A 103 -9.02 -8.35 -7.59
N ARG A 104 -9.53 -7.19 -7.13
CA ARG A 104 -8.83 -5.89 -7.17
C ARG A 104 -7.82 -5.72 -6.04
N LEU A 105 -8.07 -6.36 -4.89
CA LEU A 105 -7.20 -6.32 -3.71
C LEU A 105 -6.09 -7.38 -3.72
N ARG A 106 -6.02 -8.24 -4.75
CA ARG A 106 -4.94 -9.23 -4.86
C ARG A 106 -3.58 -8.54 -4.89
N ALA A 107 -2.68 -9.00 -4.03
CA ALA A 107 -1.31 -8.48 -3.90
C ALA A 107 -0.57 -8.42 -5.24
N GLU A 108 -0.81 -9.35 -6.16
CA GLU A 108 -0.22 -9.38 -7.50
C GLU A 108 -0.60 -8.18 -8.41
N ARG A 109 -1.72 -7.50 -8.12
CA ARG A 109 -2.11 -6.24 -8.79
C ARG A 109 -1.66 -5.00 -8.02
N LEU A 110 -1.36 -5.15 -6.74
CA LEU A 110 -0.88 -4.07 -5.86
C LEU A 110 0.66 -3.97 -5.85
N MET A 111 1.36 -5.08 -6.14
CA MET A 111 2.80 -5.11 -6.35
C MET A 111 3.11 -4.63 -7.78
N PRO A 112 3.85 -3.53 -7.96
CA PRO A 112 4.19 -3.05 -9.30
C PRO A 112 5.12 -4.07 -9.97
N ASN A 113 4.57 -4.92 -10.84
CA ASN A 113 5.32 -5.99 -11.53
C ASN A 113 6.54 -5.45 -12.29
N ARG A 114 6.44 -4.23 -12.83
CA ARG A 114 7.53 -3.50 -13.51
C ARG A 114 8.68 -3.17 -12.54
N THR A 115 8.36 -2.61 -11.36
CA THR A 115 9.35 -2.23 -10.35
C THR A 115 10.04 -3.44 -9.75
N VAL A 116 9.29 -4.51 -9.48
CA VAL A 116 9.88 -5.76 -8.96
C VAL A 116 10.81 -6.42 -10.01
N GLN A 117 10.46 -6.38 -11.29
CA GLN A 117 11.34 -6.89 -12.35
C GLN A 117 12.61 -6.05 -12.54
N GLN A 118 12.52 -4.73 -12.42
CA GLN A 118 13.69 -3.84 -12.49
C GLN A 118 14.64 -4.09 -11.32
N LEU A 119 14.12 -4.15 -10.08
CA LEU A 119 14.91 -4.47 -8.90
C LEU A 119 15.61 -5.84 -9.01
N LYS A 120 14.94 -6.85 -9.60
CA LYS A 120 15.55 -8.16 -9.84
C LYS A 120 16.68 -8.12 -10.88
N ARG A 121 16.54 -7.30 -11.94
CA ARG A 121 17.61 -7.11 -12.93
C ARG A 121 18.81 -6.39 -12.32
N ASP A 122 18.57 -5.34 -11.56
CA ASP A 122 19.64 -4.55 -10.94
C ASP A 122 20.42 -5.39 -9.92
N ALA A 123 19.72 -6.20 -9.12
CA ALA A 123 20.34 -7.16 -8.21
C ALA A 123 21.19 -8.22 -8.93
N ALA A 124 20.75 -8.68 -10.12
CA ALA A 124 21.50 -9.64 -10.92
C ALA A 124 22.79 -9.05 -11.48
N VAL A 125 22.77 -7.78 -11.90
CA VAL A 125 23.97 -7.07 -12.40
C VAL A 125 25.00 -6.88 -11.29
N VAL A 126 24.56 -6.46 -10.09
CA VAL A 126 25.45 -6.32 -8.92
C VAL A 126 26.07 -7.66 -8.53
N GLN A 127 25.32 -8.75 -8.61
CA GLN A 127 25.82 -10.09 -8.28
C GLN A 127 26.83 -10.61 -9.31
N GLN A 128 26.73 -10.19 -10.58
CA GLN A 128 27.72 -10.50 -11.62
C GLN A 128 29.02 -9.72 -11.43
N GLU A 129 28.95 -8.45 -11.04
CA GLU A 129 30.14 -7.62 -10.73
C GLU A 129 30.93 -8.18 -9.53
N VAL A 130 30.23 -8.61 -8.46
CA VAL A 130 30.89 -9.21 -7.28
C VAL A 130 31.57 -10.54 -7.64
N ARG A 131 30.96 -11.36 -8.51
CA ARG A 131 31.58 -12.61 -8.99
C ARG A 131 32.74 -12.38 -9.96
N GLY A 132 32.66 -11.36 -10.82
CA GLY A 132 33.73 -11.03 -11.77
C GLY A 132 34.99 -10.48 -11.09
N SER A 133 34.85 -9.81 -9.96
CA SER A 133 35.97 -9.28 -9.16
C SER A 133 36.83 -10.40 -8.53
N ASP A 134 36.21 -11.54 -8.17
CA ASP A 134 36.92 -12.68 -7.57
C ASP A 134 37.78 -13.47 -8.58
N ASP A 135 37.39 -13.51 -9.85
CA ASP A 135 38.16 -14.20 -10.91
C ASP A 135 39.43 -13.43 -11.28
N ILE A 136 39.40 -12.09 -11.25
CA ILE A 136 40.58 -11.25 -11.52
C ILE A 136 41.62 -11.38 -10.41
N ARG A 137 41.18 -11.58 -9.15
CA ARG A 137 42.07 -11.74 -7.99
C ARG A 137 42.71 -13.13 -7.88
N ARG A 138 42.18 -14.13 -8.57
CA ARG A 138 42.74 -15.50 -8.63
C ARG A 138 43.66 -15.72 -9.82
N ALA A 139 43.60 -14.86 -10.83
CA ALA A 139 44.43 -14.91 -12.03
C ALA A 139 45.71 -14.04 -11.95
N ALA A 140 45.90 -13.29 -10.86
CA ALA A 140 47.09 -12.48 -10.55
C ALA A 140 47.88 -13.12 -9.39
#